data_AF-A0AAU5Y096-F1
#
_entry.id   AF-A0AAU5Y096-F1
#
_cell.length_a   1.000
_cell.length_b   1.000
_cell.length_c   1.000
_cell.angle_alpha   90.00
_cell.angle_beta   90.00
_cell.angle_gamma   90.00
#
_symmetry.space_group_name_H-M   'P 1'
#
loop_
_entity.id
_entity.type
_entity.pdbx_description
1 polymer ?
#
loop_
_entity_poly.entity_id
_entity_poly.type
_entity_poly.pdbx_seq_one_letter_code
_entity_poly.pdbx_strand_id
1 'polypeptide(L)'
;MAIQTVPGVTQRMLPNGHLQLSCRGTSRQVDCEPVAAAMWIALKQHHGDVDRASAVLAALWETDVDDTRYDMMLLAGSLCSLGLLAEV
;
A
#
# COMPACT_ATOMS: atom_id res chain seq x y z
N MET A 1 -7.88 6.33 -9.61
CA MET A 1 -6.69 7.04 -9.09
C MET A 1 -5.52 6.06 -9.16
N ALA A 2 -4.36 6.46 -9.69
CA ALA A 2 -3.20 5.59 -9.76
C ALA A 2 -2.14 6.02 -8.74
N ILE A 3 -1.69 5.09 -7.91
CA ILE A 3 -0.68 5.32 -6.87
C ILE A 3 0.65 4.71 -7.31
N GLN A 4 1.73 5.51 -7.34
CA GLN A 4 3.07 5.03 -7.67
C GLN A 4 4.06 5.22 -6.51
N THR A 5 5.00 4.30 -6.41
CA THR A 5 6.14 4.41 -5.49
C THR A 5 7.06 5.52 -5.93
N VAL A 6 7.42 6.41 -5.00
CA VAL A 6 8.41 7.46 -5.23
C VAL A 6 9.77 6.81 -5.54
N PRO A 7 10.60 7.40 -6.43
CA PRO A 7 11.95 6.90 -6.70
C PRO A 7 12.79 6.75 -5.43
N GLY A 8 13.45 5.59 -5.29
CA GLY A 8 14.29 5.30 -4.13
C GLY A 8 13.56 4.67 -2.93
N VAL A 9 12.25 4.39 -3.06
CA VAL A 9 11.52 3.56 -2.11
C VAL A 9 11.92 2.10 -2.29
N THR A 10 12.36 1.48 -1.21
CA THR A 10 12.65 0.06 -1.10
C THR A 10 11.70 -0.62 -0.12
N GLN A 11 11.35 -1.87 -0.42
CA GLN A 11 10.41 -2.66 0.36
C GLN A 11 11.08 -3.96 0.85
N ARG A 12 10.80 -4.35 2.09
CA ARG A 12 11.28 -5.60 2.69
C ARG A 12 10.17 -6.27 3.47
N MET A 13 9.86 -7.52 3.14
CA MET A 13 8.98 -8.35 3.96
C MET A 13 9.77 -8.85 5.17
N LEU A 14 9.22 -8.65 6.36
CA LEU A 14 9.78 -9.12 7.62
C LEU A 14 9.21 -10.51 7.97
N PRO A 15 9.93 -11.33 8.76
CA PRO A 15 9.48 -12.69 9.10
C PRO A 15 8.15 -12.77 9.86
N ASN A 16 7.73 -11.67 10.50
CA ASN A 16 6.45 -11.54 11.19
C ASN A 16 5.29 -11.14 10.26
N GLY A 17 5.52 -11.07 8.94
CA GLY A 17 4.52 -10.68 7.95
C GLY A 17 4.33 -9.17 7.82
N HIS A 18 5.09 -8.36 8.56
CA HIS A 18 5.10 -6.91 8.37
C HIS A 18 5.88 -6.54 7.10
N LEU A 19 5.51 -5.43 6.50
CA LEU A 19 6.22 -4.85 5.38
C LEU A 19 6.95 -3.58 5.83
N GLN A 20 8.26 -3.57 5.67
CA GLN A 20 9.06 -2.40 5.90
C GLN A 20 9.25 -1.63 4.59
N LEU A 21 8.76 -0.40 4.55
CA LEU A 21 8.99 0.58 3.49
C LEU A 21 10.05 1.57 3.94
N SER A 22 11.03 1.83 3.08
CA SER A 22 12.10 2.78 3.35
C SER A 22 12.36 3.64 2.12
N CYS A 23 12.58 4.94 2.28
CA CYS A 23 12.94 5.82 1.17
C CYS A 23 14.34 6.38 1.38
N ARG A 24 15.24 6.13 0.42
CA ARG A 24 16.62 6.65 0.50
C ARG A 24 16.68 8.17 0.42
N GLY A 25 15.75 8.80 -0.31
CA GLY A 25 15.73 10.24 -0.51
C GLY A 25 15.31 11.02 0.75
N THR A 26 14.45 10.44 1.58
CA THR A 26 13.92 11.11 2.79
C THR A 26 14.41 10.49 4.10
N SER A 27 15.18 9.39 4.02
CA SER A 27 15.58 8.56 5.17
C SER A 27 14.40 8.12 6.05
N ARG A 28 13.17 8.15 5.52
CA ARG A 28 11.97 7.71 6.22
C ARG A 28 11.82 6.20 6.12
N GLN A 29 11.34 5.61 7.20
CA GLN A 29 11.08 4.19 7.31
C GLN A 29 9.73 4.00 8.01
N VAL A 30 8.92 3.12 7.46
CA VAL A 30 7.57 2.81 7.94
C VAL A 30 7.42 1.31 7.96
N ASP A 31 7.02 0.77 9.10
CA ASP A 31 6.66 -0.62 9.23
C ASP A 31 5.14 -0.74 9.13
N CYS A 32 4.69 -1.35 8.04
CA CYS A 32 3.30 -1.68 7.80
C CYS A 32 3.00 -3.04 8.45
N GLU A 33 1.92 -3.08 9.23
CA GLU A 33 1.36 -4.33 9.78
C GLU A 33 0.90 -5.30 8.67
N PRO A 34 0.65 -6.59 8.98
CA PRO A 34 0.41 -7.60 7.96
C PRO A 34 -0.77 -7.30 7.03
N VAL A 35 -1.84 -6.68 7.55
CA VAL A 35 -3.00 -6.25 6.73
C VAL A 35 -2.58 -5.13 5.77
N ALA A 36 -1.90 -4.10 6.26
CA ALA A 36 -1.37 -3.02 5.43
C ALA A 36 -0.32 -3.52 4.42
N ALA A 37 0.46 -4.54 4.77
CA ALA A 37 1.41 -5.21 3.88
C ALA A 37 0.69 -5.90 2.72
N ALA A 38 -0.41 -6.61 3.00
CA ALA A 38 -1.23 -7.24 1.96
C ALA A 38 -1.90 -6.20 1.06
N MET A 39 -2.45 -5.12 1.62
CA MET A 39 -2.98 -3.98 0.87
C MET A 39 -1.93 -3.37 -0.07
N TRP A 40 -0.71 -3.17 0.42
CA TRP A 40 0.40 -2.69 -0.40
C TRP A 40 0.73 -3.64 -1.56
N ILE A 41 0.81 -4.94 -1.29
CA ILE A 41 1.12 -5.94 -2.31
C ILE A 41 0.05 -5.93 -3.40
N ALA A 42 -1.24 -5.93 -3.03
CA ALA A 42 -2.33 -5.85 -3.99
C ALA A 42 -2.23 -4.57 -4.82
N LEU A 43 -1.99 -3.42 -4.18
CA LEU A 43 -1.83 -2.15 -4.88
C LEU A 43 -0.68 -2.21 -5.90
N LYS A 44 0.47 -2.79 -5.53
CA LYS A 44 1.61 -2.96 -6.46
C LYS A 44 1.31 -3.94 -7.59
N GLN A 45 0.62 -5.04 -7.32
CA GLN A 45 0.23 -6.03 -8.33
C GLN A 45 -0.73 -5.44 -9.36
N HIS A 46 -1.58 -4.50 -8.94
CA HIS A 46 -2.53 -3.79 -9.81
C HIS A 46 -2.02 -2.43 -10.28
N HIS A 47 -0.70 -2.23 -10.31
CA HIS A 47 -0.06 -1.02 -10.88
C HIS A 47 -0.53 0.30 -10.24
N GLY A 48 -0.94 0.27 -8.97
CA GLY A 48 -1.45 1.45 -8.27
C GLY A 48 -2.94 1.71 -8.44
N ASP A 49 -3.67 0.86 -9.16
CA ASP A 49 -5.11 0.98 -9.33
C ASP A 49 -5.84 0.54 -8.05
N VAL A 50 -6.25 1.52 -7.25
CA VAL A 50 -6.91 1.30 -5.95
C VAL A 50 -8.24 0.55 -6.13
N ASP A 51 -9.01 0.88 -7.17
CA ASP A 51 -10.34 0.31 -7.36
C ASP A 51 -10.24 -1.17 -7.76
N ARG A 52 -9.27 -1.54 -8.60
CA ARG A 52 -8.99 -2.95 -8.92
C ARG A 52 -8.41 -3.71 -7.74
N ALA A 53 -7.46 -3.12 -7.03
CA ALA A 53 -6.83 -3.77 -5.89
C ALA A 53 -7.83 -4.03 -4.75
N SER A 54 -8.73 -3.08 -4.48
CA SER A 54 -9.77 -3.22 -3.46
C SER A 54 -10.79 -4.29 -3.82
N ALA A 55 -11.22 -4.36 -5.08
CA ALA A 55 -12.15 -5.40 -5.54
C ALA A 55 -11.57 -6.81 -5.38
N VAL A 56 -10.28 -6.99 -5.68
CA VAL A 56 -9.59 -8.29 -5.51
C VAL A 56 -9.42 -8.63 -4.03
N LEU A 57 -9.01 -7.68 -3.20
CA LEU A 57 -8.85 -7.91 -1.76
C LEU A 57 -10.17 -8.18 -1.06
N ALA A 58 -11.23 -7.44 -1.39
CA ALA A 58 -12.55 -7.64 -0.81
C ALA A 58 -13.08 -9.06 -1.12
N ALA A 59 -12.87 -9.55 -2.34
CA ALA A 59 -13.21 -10.91 -2.71
C ALA A 59 -12.37 -11.97 -1.96
N LEU A 60 -11.07 -11.71 -1.75
CA LEU A 60 -10.17 -12.63 -1.05
C LEU A 60 -10.41 -12.67 0.47
N TRP A 61 -10.83 -11.57 1.06
CA TRP A 61 -11.08 -11.42 2.49
C TRP A 61 -12.55 -11.60 2.87
N GLU A 62 -13.42 -11.78 1.88
CA GLU A 62 -14.87 -11.88 2.07
C GLU A 62 -15.45 -10.64 2.80
N THR A 63 -14.92 -9.46 2.47
CA THR A 63 -15.31 -8.16 3.04
C THR A 63 -16.08 -7.32 2.02
N ASP A 64 -16.74 -6.27 2.51
CA ASP A 64 -17.36 -5.28 1.63
C ASP A 64 -16.29 -4.52 0.81
N VAL A 65 -16.60 -4.26 -0.46
CA VAL A 65 -15.66 -3.64 -1.39
C VAL A 65 -15.48 -2.15 -1.09
N ASP A 66 -16.51 -1.45 -0.64
CA ASP A 66 -16.44 -0.02 -0.33
C ASP A 66 -15.62 0.20 0.96
N ASP A 67 -15.80 -0.66 1.97
CA ASP A 67 -14.98 -0.64 3.19
C ASP A 67 -13.50 -0.92 2.86
N THR A 68 -13.23 -1.99 2.10
CA THR A 68 -11.85 -2.35 1.71
C THR A 68 -11.19 -1.23 0.90
N ARG A 69 -11.97 -0.59 0.01
CA ARG A 69 -11.50 0.53 -0.81
C ARG A 69 -11.19 1.75 0.06
N TYR A 70 -12.01 2.04 1.06
CA TYR A 70 -11.75 3.12 2.01
C TYR A 70 -10.45 2.90 2.78
N ASP A 71 -10.22 1.69 3.28
CA ASP A 71 -8.98 1.35 3.98
C ASP A 71 -7.74 1.46 3.08
N MET A 72 -7.85 1.00 1.83
CA MET A 72 -6.76 1.15 0.86
C MET A 72 -6.47 2.62 0.54
N MET A 73 -7.49 3.46 0.42
CA MET A 73 -7.31 4.90 0.23
C MET A 73 -6.65 5.54 1.45
N LEU A 74 -7.03 5.15 2.67
CA LEU A 74 -6.42 5.65 3.90
C LEU A 74 -4.94 5.28 3.99
N LEU A 75 -4.59 4.03 3.67
CA LEU A 75 -3.21 3.56 3.60
C LEU A 75 -2.42 4.35 2.54
N ALA A 76 -2.95 4.46 1.33
CA ALA A 76 -2.31 5.19 0.23
C ALA A 76 -2.08 6.66 0.59
N GLY A 77 -3.09 7.34 1.15
CA GLY A 77 -3.00 8.73 1.61
C GLY A 77 -1.97 8.91 2.72
N SER A 78 -1.91 7.99 3.69
CA SER A 78 -0.88 7.99 4.74
C SER A 78 0.53 7.89 4.14
N LEU A 79 0.74 6.93 3.23
CA LEU A 79 2.03 6.72 2.58
C LEU A 79 2.42 7.88 1.63
N CYS A 80 1.45 8.53 0.99
CA CYS A 80 1.65 9.77 0.23
C CYS A 80 2.10 10.92 1.14
N SER A 81 1.45 11.10 2.29
CA SER A 81 1.83 12.13 3.27
C SER A 81 3.25 11.92 3.82
N LEU A 82 3.69 10.65 3.87
CA LEU A 82 5.02 10.24 4.27
C LEU A 82 6.05 10.38 3.13
N GLY A 83 5.64 10.71 1.90
CA GLY A 83 6.52 10.84 0.74
C GLY A 83 7.04 9.50 0.21
N LEU A 84 6.33 8.40 0.50
CA LEU A 84 6.65 7.06 0.01
C LEU A 84 5.85 6.72 -1.27
N LEU A 85 4.68 7.32 -1.41
CA LEU A 85 3.82 7.21 -2.58
C LEU A 85 3.56 8.59 -3.19
N ALA A 86 3.15 8.58 -4.46
CA ALA A 86 2.63 9.75 -5.17
C ALA A 86 1.42 9.33 -6.02
N GLU A 87 0.43 10.20 -6.07
CA GLU A 87 -0.67 10.11 -7.04
C GLU A 87 -0.19 10.56 -8.42
N VAL A 88 -0.61 9.84 -9.46
CA VAL A 88 -0.31 10.11 -10.87
C VAL A 88 -1.56 10.03 -11.74
#